data_AF-A0A2E5WC10-F1
#
_entry.id   AF-A0A2E5WC10-F1
#
_cell.length_a   1.000
_cell.length_b   1.000
_cell.length_c   1.000
_cell.angle_alpha   90.00
_cell.angle_beta   90.00
_cell.angle_gamma   90.00
#
_symmetry.space_group_name_H-M   'P 1'
#
loop_
_entity.id
_entity.type
_entity.pdbx_description
1 polymer ?
#
loop_
_entity_poly.entity_id
_entity_poly.type
_entity_poly.pdbx_seq_one_letter_code
_entity_poly.pdbx_strand_id
1 'polypeptide(L)'
;MSEEEAVAEGGGGEGGEGGGSALKKYGPLAAIVLLAQVVIAWVLLTVTVGDKLSQDQPESDLLPREQQQAPTEEGGEDSDALPYFYTNEMLDKITANPAGTNAQRYVVAGVQLGLIGYNGDGDLMKPQEVATDAEMNTKVGASLGLIKSLILNALSTKYIDQIENERPEFLLELKNELNRKVFNRIPWGEDEDQKAFRVQEVIFTTMIIQ
;
A
#
# COMPACT_ATOMS: atom_id res chain seq x y z
N MET A 1 -25.63 -27.52 56.75
CA MET A 1 -25.96 -28.69 55.92
C MET A 1 -27.12 -28.22 55.05
N SER A 2 -26.83 -27.66 53.86
CA SER A 2 -26.68 -28.35 52.56
C SER A 2 -28.08 -28.79 52.07
N GLU A 3 -28.61 -28.46 50.90
CA GLU A 3 -28.13 -28.42 49.49
C GLU A 3 -28.92 -27.31 48.73
N GLU A 4 -28.38 -26.48 47.82
CA GLU A 4 -27.87 -26.69 46.44
C GLU A 4 -28.96 -26.85 45.35
N GLU A 5 -28.91 -25.94 44.36
CA GLU A 5 -29.36 -25.83 42.94
C GLU A 5 -30.37 -26.86 42.33
N ALA A 6 -31.13 -26.66 41.22
CA ALA A 6 -30.98 -25.86 40.02
C ALA A 6 -32.31 -25.77 39.20
N VAL A 7 -32.39 -24.73 38.38
CA VAL A 7 -33.07 -24.45 37.08
C VAL A 7 -33.84 -25.57 36.32
N ALA A 8 -35.02 -25.23 35.76
CA ALA A 8 -35.50 -25.55 34.39
C ALA A 8 -36.90 -24.93 34.18
N GLU A 9 -37.02 -23.88 33.36
CA GLU A 9 -37.52 -23.91 31.97
C GLU A 9 -38.96 -24.43 31.77
N GLY A 10 -39.77 -23.61 31.09
CA GLY A 10 -40.56 -24.12 29.97
C GLY A 10 -42.07 -23.84 29.97
N GLY A 11 -42.47 -22.85 29.15
CA GLY A 11 -43.78 -22.80 28.48
C GLY A 11 -44.78 -21.80 29.07
N GLY A 12 -45.35 -20.85 28.36
CA GLY A 12 -45.31 -20.54 26.92
C GLY A 12 -46.62 -19.78 26.54
N GLY A 13 -46.49 -18.75 25.71
CA GLY A 13 -47.55 -18.09 24.89
C GLY A 13 -48.65 -17.31 25.62
N GLU A 14 -49.22 -16.19 25.14
CA GLU A 14 -49.13 -15.36 23.92
C GLU A 14 -49.72 -13.98 24.32
N GLY A 15 -49.07 -12.86 23.99
CA GLY A 15 -49.56 -11.86 23.01
C GLY A 15 -50.31 -10.68 23.65
N GLY A 16 -50.05 -9.39 23.40
CA GLY A 16 -49.05 -8.66 22.62
C GLY A 16 -49.37 -7.15 22.73
N GLU A 17 -48.37 -6.26 22.64
CA GLU A 17 -48.39 -4.93 21.98
C GLU A 17 -47.22 -4.03 22.44
N GLY A 18 -46.37 -3.63 21.49
CA GLY A 18 -45.72 -2.31 21.54
C GLY A 18 -44.24 -2.18 21.97
N GLY A 19 -43.33 -3.03 21.48
CA GLY A 19 -41.88 -2.88 21.68
C GLY A 19 -41.28 -1.64 21.00
N GLY A 20 -41.11 -0.54 21.75
CA GLY A 20 -40.45 0.69 21.30
C GLY A 20 -38.93 0.61 21.41
N SER A 21 -38.27 0.30 20.30
CA SER A 21 -36.81 0.21 20.16
C SER A 21 -36.09 1.49 20.61
N ALA A 22 -35.12 1.36 21.52
CA ALA A 22 -34.30 2.44 22.07
C ALA A 22 -33.46 3.20 21.01
N LEU A 23 -33.35 2.66 19.78
CA LEU A 23 -32.66 3.31 18.65
C LEU A 23 -33.26 4.66 18.23
N LYS A 24 -34.55 4.92 18.50
CA LYS A 24 -35.20 6.17 18.04
C LYS A 24 -34.95 7.38 18.94
N LYS A 25 -34.48 7.19 20.18
CA LYS A 25 -34.23 8.32 21.11
C LYS A 25 -32.83 8.92 20.99
N TYR A 26 -31.84 8.16 20.51
CA TYR A 26 -30.44 8.59 20.44
C TYR A 26 -29.88 8.71 19.01
N GLY A 27 -30.65 8.29 17.99
CA GLY A 27 -30.27 8.45 16.58
C GLY A 27 -29.84 9.88 16.18
N PRO A 28 -30.52 10.95 16.64
CA PRO A 28 -30.10 12.31 16.33
C PRO A 28 -28.80 12.73 17.04
N LEU A 29 -28.56 12.27 18.27
CA LEU A 29 -27.38 12.66 19.05
C LEU A 29 -26.11 11.97 18.55
N ALA A 30 -26.20 10.70 18.15
CA ALA A 30 -25.07 9.98 17.56
C ALA A 30 -24.61 10.61 16.22
N ALA A 31 -25.54 11.08 15.40
CA ALA A 31 -25.23 11.77 14.15
C ALA A 31 -24.50 13.11 14.37
N ILE A 32 -24.88 13.86 15.41
CA ILE A 32 -24.22 15.13 15.77
C ILE A 32 -22.80 14.87 16.28
N VAL A 33 -22.60 13.82 17.07
CA VAL A 33 -21.26 13.43 17.56
C VAL A 33 -20.35 13.02 16.41
N LEU A 34 -20.85 12.24 15.44
CA LEU A 34 -20.09 11.87 14.24
C LEU A 34 -19.72 13.09 13.39
N LEU A 35 -20.66 14.03 13.18
CA LEU A 35 -20.36 15.28 12.48
C LEU A 35 -19.30 16.13 13.20
N ALA A 36 -19.37 16.22 14.52
CA ALA A 36 -18.37 16.92 15.32
C ALA A 36 -16.98 16.28 15.18
N GLN A 37 -16.89 14.94 15.15
CA GLN A 37 -15.62 14.24 14.95
C GLN A 37 -15.02 14.50 13.57
N VAL A 38 -15.84 14.54 12.51
CA VAL A 38 -15.38 14.85 11.15
C VAL A 38 -14.84 16.27 11.07
N VAL A 39 -15.51 17.24 11.69
CA VAL A 39 -15.05 18.64 11.73
C VAL A 39 -13.74 18.77 12.52
N ILE A 40 -13.62 18.10 13.67
CA ILE A 40 -12.39 18.12 14.47
C ILE A 40 -11.23 17.47 13.71
N ALA A 41 -11.46 16.34 13.04
CA ALA A 41 -10.45 15.68 12.21
C ALA A 41 -10.00 16.57 11.03
N TRP A 42 -10.94 17.27 10.39
CA TRP A 42 -10.65 18.23 9.32
C TRP A 42 -9.81 19.41 9.82
N VAL A 43 -10.18 20.01 10.95
CA VAL A 43 -9.42 21.12 11.55
C VAL A 43 -8.00 20.66 11.91
N LEU A 44 -7.84 19.50 12.52
CA LEU A 44 -6.51 18.94 12.83
C LEU A 44 -5.65 18.70 11.58
N LEU A 45 -6.24 18.23 10.48
CA LEU A 45 -5.54 18.07 9.21
C LEU A 45 -5.09 19.42 8.64
N THR A 46 -5.96 20.43 8.64
CA THR A 46 -5.62 21.77 8.12
C THR A 46 -4.55 22.48 8.95
N VAL A 47 -4.55 22.33 10.28
CA VAL A 47 -3.54 22.95 11.16
C VAL A 47 -2.18 22.25 11.03
N THR A 48 -2.16 20.91 10.89
CA THR A 48 -0.90 20.15 10.77
C THR A 48 -0.27 20.21 9.38
N VAL A 49 -1.07 20.39 8.33
CA VAL A 49 -0.57 20.54 6.94
C VAL A 49 -0.26 22.00 6.61
N GLY A 50 -0.97 22.96 7.20
CA GLY A 50 -0.74 24.40 7.00
C GLY A 50 0.64 24.88 7.44
N ASP A 51 1.20 24.31 8.52
CA ASP A 51 2.55 24.65 9.00
C ASP A 51 3.69 24.06 8.14
N LYS A 52 3.39 23.15 7.20
CA LYS A 52 4.40 22.55 6.32
C LYS A 52 4.51 23.19 4.93
N LEU A 53 3.67 24.17 4.61
CA LEU A 53 3.62 24.80 3.28
C LEU A 53 4.12 26.25 3.25
N SER A 54 4.64 26.77 4.36
CA SER A 54 5.26 28.11 4.40
C SER A 54 6.77 28.02 4.51
N GLN A 55 7.44 27.61 3.43
CA GLN A 55 8.84 27.98 3.23
C GLN A 55 9.11 28.21 1.75
N ASP A 56 8.77 29.41 1.32
CA ASP A 56 9.18 30.01 0.06
C ASP A 56 10.61 30.55 0.23
N GLN A 57 11.57 30.10 -0.58
CA GLN A 57 12.76 30.86 -1.05
C GLN A 57 13.68 30.01 -1.97
N PRO A 58 14.51 30.63 -2.85
CA PRO A 58 14.42 30.45 -4.30
C PRO A 58 15.68 29.88 -4.98
N GLU A 59 15.49 29.52 -6.26
CA GLU A 59 16.43 29.29 -7.37
C GLU A 59 17.95 29.12 -7.09
N SER A 60 18.50 27.98 -7.53
CA SER A 60 19.85 27.86 -8.11
C SER A 60 19.97 26.58 -8.94
N ASP A 61 19.53 26.68 -10.19
CA ASP A 61 20.25 26.29 -11.40
C ASP A 61 21.43 25.30 -11.26
N LEU A 62 21.22 24.01 -11.58
CA LEU A 62 22.25 23.08 -12.06
C LEU A 62 21.58 21.90 -12.80
N LEU A 63 21.09 22.12 -14.02
CA LEU A 63 20.79 21.04 -14.96
C LEU A 63 21.91 20.93 -16.00
N PRO A 64 22.71 19.85 -16.01
CA PRO A 64 23.42 19.43 -17.21
C PRO A 64 22.47 18.64 -18.11
N ARG A 65 22.11 19.25 -19.24
CA ARG A 65 21.51 18.58 -20.39
C ARG A 65 22.49 17.57 -21.01
N GLU A 66 21.91 16.43 -21.41
CA GLU A 66 22.32 15.51 -22.48
C GLU A 66 23.41 14.45 -22.16
N GLN A 67 22.97 13.19 -22.02
CA GLN A 67 23.62 12.08 -22.69
C GLN A 67 22.56 11.28 -23.48
N GLN A 68 22.76 11.28 -24.79
CA GLN A 68 21.96 10.60 -25.80
C GLN A 68 21.91 9.09 -25.55
N GLN A 69 20.68 8.57 -25.53
CA GLN A 69 20.38 7.14 -25.67
C GLN A 69 20.85 6.64 -27.03
N ALA A 70 21.52 5.49 -27.05
CA ALA A 70 21.60 4.62 -28.22
C ALA A 70 20.47 3.56 -28.10
N PRO A 71 19.79 3.21 -29.21
CA PRO A 71 18.61 2.37 -29.16
C PRO A 71 19.02 0.90 -29.02
N THR A 72 18.36 0.18 -28.11
CA THR A 72 18.22 -1.26 -28.21
C THR A 72 16.75 -1.56 -28.02
N GLU A 73 16.11 -1.95 -29.12
CA GLU A 73 14.76 -2.49 -29.16
C GLU A 73 14.71 -3.79 -28.36
N GLU A 74 13.79 -3.88 -27.40
CA GLU A 74 12.78 -4.94 -27.30
C GLU A 74 12.04 -4.83 -25.95
N GLY A 75 10.77 -4.41 -25.99
CA GLY A 75 9.78 -4.77 -24.97
C GLY A 75 9.18 -3.65 -24.12
N GLY A 76 8.35 -2.80 -24.73
CA GLY A 76 7.28 -2.06 -24.05
C GLY A 76 7.73 -0.82 -23.28
N GLU A 77 7.46 0.33 -23.90
CA GLU A 77 7.68 1.70 -23.44
C GLU A 77 7.65 1.88 -21.90
N ASP A 78 8.76 2.36 -21.37
CA ASP A 78 8.76 3.21 -20.17
C ASP A 78 7.83 4.39 -20.46
N SER A 79 6.57 4.26 -20.05
CA SER A 79 5.59 5.32 -20.19
C SER A 79 6.02 6.53 -19.35
N ASP A 80 6.08 7.72 -19.96
CA ASP A 80 6.27 9.03 -19.29
C ASP A 80 5.18 9.35 -18.24
N ALA A 81 4.21 8.45 -18.03
CA ALA A 81 3.19 8.60 -17.03
C ALA A 81 3.74 8.36 -15.62
N LEU A 82 3.44 9.31 -14.72
CA LEU A 82 3.77 9.22 -13.30
C LEU A 82 3.01 8.04 -12.67
N PRO A 83 3.67 7.18 -11.87
CA PRO A 83 3.00 6.06 -11.23
C PRO A 83 2.14 6.48 -10.03
N TYR A 84 1.18 5.64 -9.67
CA TYR A 84 0.54 5.71 -8.36
C TYR A 84 1.44 5.06 -7.31
N PHE A 85 1.85 5.82 -6.30
CA PHE A 85 2.71 5.32 -5.25
C PHE A 85 1.93 4.60 -4.15
N TYR A 86 1.89 3.27 -4.24
CA TYR A 86 1.26 2.41 -3.26
C TYR A 86 2.11 2.26 -1.99
N THR A 87 1.50 2.53 -0.84
CA THR A 87 2.09 2.39 0.50
C THR A 87 1.31 1.40 1.33
N ASN A 88 1.99 0.68 2.22
CA ASN A 88 1.35 -0.27 3.13
C ASN A 88 2.21 -0.51 4.36
N GLU A 89 1.58 -0.57 5.54
CA GLU A 89 2.25 -0.79 6.83
C GLU A 89 3.13 -2.06 6.87
N MET A 90 2.77 -3.10 6.10
CA MET A 90 3.58 -4.33 6.02
C MET A 90 4.92 -4.14 5.30
N LEU A 91 5.02 -3.10 4.47
CA LEU A 91 6.18 -2.75 3.66
C LEU A 91 7.00 -1.59 4.24
N ASP A 92 6.44 -0.83 5.20
CA ASP A 92 7.11 0.30 5.85
C ASP A 92 8.37 -0.09 6.64
N LYS A 93 8.40 -1.33 7.13
CA LYS A 93 9.54 -1.86 7.89
C LYS A 93 9.78 -3.34 7.62
N ILE A 94 10.73 -3.61 6.75
CA ILE A 94 11.24 -4.94 6.42
C ILE A 94 12.65 -5.07 6.97
N THR A 95 12.83 -5.92 7.98
CA THR A 95 14.13 -6.26 8.52
C THR A 95 14.66 -7.53 7.86
N ALA A 96 15.85 -7.45 7.28
CA ALA A 96 16.51 -8.55 6.58
C ALA A 96 17.96 -8.70 7.07
N ASN A 97 18.50 -9.90 6.90
CA ASN A 97 19.90 -10.20 7.18
C ASN A 97 20.64 -10.39 5.84
N PRO A 98 21.44 -9.41 5.38
CA PRO A 98 22.14 -9.50 4.11
C PRO A 98 23.14 -10.67 4.05
N ALA A 99 23.52 -11.06 2.84
CA ALA A 99 24.52 -12.08 2.63
C ALA A 99 25.88 -11.66 3.23
N GLY A 100 26.63 -12.64 3.75
CA GLY A 100 28.00 -12.43 4.24
C GLY A 100 28.12 -11.78 5.63
N THR A 101 27.02 -11.42 6.30
CA THR A 101 27.04 -10.76 7.62
C THR A 101 27.03 -11.72 8.81
N ASN A 102 26.73 -13.01 8.59
CA ASN A 102 26.51 -14.01 9.64
C ASN A 102 25.52 -13.56 10.76
N ALA A 103 24.48 -12.79 10.39
CA ALA A 103 23.50 -12.22 11.32
C ALA A 103 24.06 -11.18 12.32
N GLN A 104 25.27 -10.67 12.06
CA GLN A 104 25.86 -9.58 12.87
C GLN A 104 25.42 -8.21 12.40
N ARG A 105 25.00 -8.09 11.14
CA ARG A 105 24.46 -6.87 10.57
C ARG A 105 23.10 -7.12 9.95
N TYR A 106 22.21 -6.15 10.05
CA TYR A 106 20.88 -6.21 9.46
C TYR A 106 20.53 -4.92 8.73
N VAL A 107 19.67 -5.08 7.73
CA VAL A 107 19.08 -4.00 6.95
C VAL A 107 17.64 -3.83 7.38
N VAL A 108 17.23 -2.59 7.64
CA VAL A 108 15.84 -2.19 7.82
C VAL A 108 15.46 -1.31 6.63
N ALA A 109 14.58 -1.82 5.77
CA ALA A 109 14.10 -1.11 4.58
C ALA A 109 12.61 -0.82 4.69
N GLY A 110 12.21 0.41 4.38
CA GLY A 110 10.82 0.77 4.07
C GLY A 110 10.65 0.81 2.56
N VAL A 111 9.56 0.26 2.04
CA VAL A 111 9.35 0.09 0.58
C VAL A 111 8.01 0.66 0.12
N GLN A 112 8.07 1.46 -0.94
CA GLN A 112 6.92 1.97 -1.67
C GLN A 112 6.97 1.46 -3.12
N LEU A 113 5.81 1.13 -3.69
CA LEU A 113 5.71 0.59 -5.04
C LEU A 113 5.05 1.63 -5.95
N GLY A 114 5.74 2.04 -7.02
CA GLY A 114 5.14 2.83 -8.09
C GLY A 114 4.36 1.91 -9.02
N LEU A 115 3.03 1.98 -8.97
CA LEU A 115 2.13 1.14 -9.74
C LEU A 115 1.57 1.90 -10.95
N ILE A 116 1.56 1.23 -12.09
CA ILE A 116 0.83 1.64 -13.29
C ILE A 116 -0.26 0.60 -13.59
N GLY A 117 -1.40 1.07 -14.07
CA GLY A 117 -2.53 0.24 -14.46
C GLY A 117 -2.80 0.37 -15.96
N TYR A 118 -3.32 -0.69 -16.55
CA TYR A 118 -3.81 -0.76 -17.92
C TYR A 118 -5.28 -1.15 -17.89
N ASN A 119 -6.12 -0.46 -18.66
CA ASN A 119 -7.53 -0.79 -18.80
C ASN A 119 -7.72 -2.03 -19.73
N GLY A 120 -8.98 -2.44 -19.96
CA GLY A 120 -9.30 -3.58 -20.83
C GLY A 120 -8.86 -3.41 -22.28
N ASP A 121 -8.74 -2.17 -22.74
CA ASP A 121 -8.25 -1.82 -24.08
C ASP A 121 -6.69 -1.83 -24.17
N GLY A 122 -6.01 -2.00 -23.04
CA GLY A 122 -4.55 -1.92 -22.93
C GLY A 122 -3.99 -0.50 -22.82
N ASP A 123 -4.85 0.52 -22.71
CA ASP A 123 -4.45 1.90 -22.47
C ASP A 123 -4.05 2.11 -21.01
N LEU A 124 -3.08 2.99 -20.81
CA LEU A 124 -2.59 3.32 -19.48
C LEU A 124 -3.61 4.15 -18.69
N MET A 125 -3.93 3.66 -17.49
CA MET A 125 -4.85 4.31 -16.55
C MET A 125 -4.18 5.51 -15.87
N LYS A 126 -5.00 6.50 -15.49
CA LYS A 126 -4.49 7.63 -14.68
C LYS A 126 -4.17 7.18 -13.26
N PRO A 127 -3.19 7.80 -12.57
CA PRO A 127 -2.84 7.43 -11.19
C PRO A 127 -4.02 7.49 -10.21
N GLN A 128 -4.95 8.43 -10.40
CA GLN A 128 -6.14 8.56 -9.57
C GLN A 128 -7.14 7.41 -9.78
N GLU A 129 -7.23 6.90 -11.01
CA GLU A 129 -8.07 5.73 -11.34
C GLU A 129 -7.47 4.47 -10.72
N VAL A 130 -6.14 4.33 -10.77
CA VAL A 130 -5.43 3.23 -10.08
C VAL A 130 -5.66 3.33 -8.57
N ALA A 131 -5.47 4.50 -7.96
CA ALA A 131 -5.60 4.68 -6.50
C ALA A 131 -6.99 4.31 -5.95
N THR A 132 -8.03 4.61 -6.71
CA THR A 132 -9.44 4.42 -6.30
C THR A 132 -10.03 3.08 -6.73
N ASP A 133 -9.29 2.26 -7.48
CA ASP A 133 -9.74 0.94 -7.90
C ASP A 133 -9.75 -0.03 -6.69
N ALA A 134 -10.95 -0.37 -6.24
CA ALA A 134 -11.16 -1.22 -5.07
C ALA A 134 -10.71 -2.67 -5.30
N GLU A 135 -10.82 -3.17 -6.53
CA GLU A 135 -10.45 -4.53 -6.88
C GLU A 135 -8.92 -4.67 -6.92
N MET A 136 -8.22 -3.68 -7.50
CA MET A 136 -6.77 -3.57 -7.44
C MET A 136 -6.28 -3.60 -5.99
N ASN A 137 -6.82 -2.69 -5.15
CA ASN A 137 -6.43 -2.58 -3.75
C ASN A 137 -6.65 -3.91 -2.99
N THR A 138 -7.74 -4.61 -3.28
CA THR A 138 -8.04 -5.93 -2.68
C THR A 138 -7.03 -6.98 -3.12
N LYS A 139 -6.69 -7.07 -4.41
CA LYS A 139 -5.80 -8.11 -4.93
C LYS A 139 -4.33 -7.88 -4.61
N VAL A 140 -3.87 -6.63 -4.66
CA VAL A 140 -2.54 -6.23 -4.17
C VAL A 140 -2.46 -6.50 -2.66
N GLY A 141 -3.50 -6.12 -1.91
CA GLY A 141 -3.64 -6.40 -0.48
C GLY A 141 -3.51 -7.90 -0.15
N ALA A 142 -4.23 -8.75 -0.88
CA ALA A 142 -4.15 -10.21 -0.73
C ALA A 142 -2.75 -10.78 -1.05
N SER A 143 -1.96 -10.08 -1.86
CA SER A 143 -0.63 -10.49 -2.29
C SER A 143 0.49 -9.92 -1.42
N LEU A 144 0.18 -9.08 -0.42
CA LEU A 144 1.18 -8.41 0.42
C LEU A 144 2.15 -9.36 1.11
N GLY A 145 1.68 -10.52 1.57
CA GLY A 145 2.54 -11.53 2.18
C GLY A 145 3.63 -12.03 1.21
N LEU A 146 3.25 -12.28 -0.05
CA LEU A 146 4.18 -12.70 -1.09
C LEU A 146 5.13 -11.55 -1.49
N ILE A 147 4.60 -10.34 -1.69
CA ILE A 147 5.40 -9.15 -2.00
C ILE A 147 6.48 -8.94 -0.93
N LYS A 148 6.08 -8.95 0.36
CA LYS A 148 7.01 -8.82 1.49
C LYS A 148 8.05 -9.94 1.50
N SER A 149 7.65 -11.18 1.24
CA SER A 149 8.58 -12.31 1.19
C SER A 149 9.59 -12.18 0.06
N LEU A 150 9.20 -11.64 -1.10
CA LEU A 150 10.12 -11.43 -2.22
C LEU A 150 11.14 -10.33 -1.90
N ILE A 151 10.69 -9.21 -1.33
CA ILE A 151 11.58 -8.14 -0.89
C ILE A 151 12.55 -8.65 0.18
N LEU A 152 12.05 -9.38 1.19
CA LEU A 152 12.89 -9.98 2.23
C LEU A 152 13.96 -10.90 1.63
N ASN A 153 13.56 -11.76 0.70
CA ASN A 153 14.49 -12.66 0.01
C ASN A 153 15.55 -11.87 -0.78
N ALA A 154 15.14 -10.87 -1.55
CA ALA A 154 16.03 -10.02 -2.32
C ALA A 154 17.05 -9.29 -1.43
N LEU A 155 16.61 -8.76 -0.28
CA LEU A 155 17.51 -8.12 0.70
C LEU A 155 18.47 -9.12 1.37
N SER A 156 18.03 -10.37 1.56
CA SER A 156 18.83 -11.39 2.27
C SER A 156 19.88 -12.07 1.38
N THR A 157 19.70 -12.03 0.06
CA THR A 157 20.63 -12.65 -0.91
C THR A 157 21.72 -11.71 -1.40
N LYS A 158 21.58 -10.40 -1.17
CA LYS A 158 22.57 -9.38 -1.55
C LYS A 158 23.52 -9.06 -0.42
N TYR A 159 24.75 -8.67 -0.76
CA TYR A 159 25.69 -8.11 0.20
C TYR A 159 25.34 -6.65 0.51
N ILE A 160 25.75 -6.16 1.67
CA ILE A 160 25.52 -4.75 2.09
C ILE A 160 26.03 -3.77 1.02
N ASP A 161 27.25 -3.98 0.53
CA ASP A 161 27.86 -3.09 -0.46
C ASP A 161 27.04 -3.00 -1.76
N GLN A 162 26.34 -4.08 -2.13
CA GLN A 162 25.46 -4.08 -3.31
C GLN A 162 24.15 -3.33 -3.04
N ILE A 163 23.58 -3.47 -1.85
CA ILE A 163 22.36 -2.74 -1.45
C ILE A 163 22.64 -1.22 -1.38
N GLU A 164 23.84 -0.83 -0.97
CA GLU A 164 24.23 0.58 -0.86
C GLU A 164 24.71 1.18 -2.18
N ASN A 165 25.66 0.53 -2.86
CA ASN A 165 26.38 1.11 -4.00
C ASN A 165 25.81 0.70 -5.36
N GLU A 166 25.17 -0.47 -5.45
CA GLU A 166 24.55 -1.01 -6.67
C GLU A 166 23.00 -0.95 -6.55
N ARG A 167 22.51 0.07 -5.84
CA ARG A 167 21.09 0.21 -5.52
C ARG A 167 20.19 0.28 -6.77
N PRO A 168 20.52 1.04 -7.84
CA PRO A 168 19.68 1.11 -9.03
C PRO A 168 19.47 -0.27 -9.68
N GLU A 169 20.54 -1.05 -9.81
CA GLU A 169 20.52 -2.40 -10.39
C GLU A 169 19.72 -3.35 -9.50
N PHE A 170 19.91 -3.26 -8.18
CA PHE A 170 19.15 -4.04 -7.21
C PHE A 170 17.65 -3.73 -7.25
N LEU A 171 17.26 -2.46 -7.31
CA LEU A 171 15.85 -2.05 -7.41
C LEU A 171 15.22 -2.49 -8.73
N LEU A 172 15.97 -2.45 -9.83
CA LEU A 172 15.53 -2.96 -11.12
C LEU A 172 15.28 -4.48 -11.09
N GLU A 173 16.21 -5.25 -10.49
CA GLU A 173 16.03 -6.70 -10.29
C GLU A 173 14.79 -7.00 -9.44
N LEU A 174 14.62 -6.28 -8.32
CA LEU A 174 13.47 -6.41 -7.44
C LEU A 174 12.16 -6.07 -8.15
N LYS A 175 12.11 -4.98 -8.92
CA LYS A 175 10.96 -4.61 -9.77
C LYS A 175 10.59 -5.76 -10.70
N ASN A 176 11.57 -6.28 -11.44
CA ASN A 176 11.36 -7.34 -12.41
C ASN A 176 10.87 -8.63 -11.74
N GLU A 177 11.40 -8.96 -10.56
CA GLU A 177 10.97 -10.11 -9.78
C GLU A 177 9.54 -9.97 -9.26
N LEU A 178 9.18 -8.80 -8.71
CA LEU A 178 7.83 -8.49 -8.26
C LEU A 178 6.83 -8.60 -9.41
N ASN A 179 7.13 -8.00 -10.57
CA ASN A 179 6.28 -8.11 -11.75
C ASN A 179 6.09 -9.55 -12.18
N ARG A 180 7.18 -10.31 -12.33
CA ARG A 180 7.14 -11.71 -12.79
C ARG A 180 6.36 -12.63 -11.86
N LYS A 181 6.54 -12.49 -10.54
CA LYS A 181 6.00 -13.43 -9.55
C LYS A 181 4.65 -13.02 -8.98
N VAL A 182 4.31 -11.73 -9.02
CA VAL A 182 3.10 -11.17 -8.41
C VAL A 182 2.26 -10.48 -9.47
N PHE A 183 2.70 -9.34 -9.99
CA PHE A 183 1.82 -8.42 -10.71
C PHE A 183 1.35 -8.96 -12.08
N ASN A 184 2.19 -9.72 -12.80
CA ASN A 184 1.80 -10.38 -14.05
C ASN A 184 0.81 -11.54 -13.85
N ARG A 185 0.57 -11.97 -12.61
CA ARG A 185 -0.32 -13.10 -12.28
C ARG A 185 -1.65 -12.64 -11.67
N ILE A 186 -1.85 -11.33 -11.58
CA ILE A 186 -3.05 -10.75 -10.97
C ILE A 186 -3.78 -9.91 -12.02
N PRO A 187 -4.32 -10.51 -13.09
CA PRO A 187 -5.33 -9.83 -13.88
C PRO A 187 -6.60 -9.61 -13.04
N TRP A 188 -7.36 -8.57 -13.36
CA TRP A 188 -8.67 -8.29 -12.76
C TRP A 188 -9.61 -7.64 -13.75
N GLY A 189 -10.90 -7.55 -13.41
CA GLY A 189 -11.95 -7.29 -14.40
C GLY A 189 -12.47 -8.57 -15.06
N GLU A 190 -13.53 -8.42 -15.84
CA GLU A 190 -14.15 -9.51 -16.60
C GLU A 190 -13.28 -9.91 -17.80
N ASP A 191 -13.47 -11.11 -18.37
CA ASP A 191 -12.61 -11.64 -19.42
C ASP A 191 -12.53 -10.74 -20.66
N GLU A 192 -13.57 -9.95 -20.94
CA GLU A 192 -13.62 -8.99 -22.06
C GLU A 192 -13.01 -7.62 -21.73
N ASP A 193 -12.88 -7.26 -20.44
CA ASP A 193 -12.37 -5.97 -19.94
C ASP A 193 -11.18 -6.17 -18.98
N GLN A 194 -10.35 -7.17 -19.24
CA GLN A 194 -9.28 -7.58 -18.34
C GLN A 194 -8.23 -6.49 -18.18
N LYS A 195 -8.15 -5.94 -16.98
CA LYS A 195 -7.16 -4.95 -16.56
C LYS A 195 -5.92 -5.62 -16.01
N ALA A 196 -4.80 -4.90 -16.11
CA ALA A 196 -3.50 -5.35 -15.61
C ALA A 196 -2.76 -4.22 -14.90
N PHE A 197 -1.93 -4.57 -13.92
CA PHE A 197 -1.09 -3.63 -13.21
C PHE A 197 0.34 -4.12 -13.24
N ARG A 198 1.27 -3.16 -13.15
CA ARG A 198 2.69 -3.45 -13.08
C ARG A 198 3.35 -2.49 -12.11
N VAL A 199 4.43 -2.95 -11.52
CA VAL A 199 5.38 -2.10 -10.80
C VAL A 199 6.26 -1.43 -11.84
N GLN A 200 6.15 -0.11 -11.96
CA GLN A 200 7.03 0.71 -12.79
C GLN A 200 8.33 1.02 -12.07
N GLU A 201 8.26 1.25 -10.76
CA GLU A 201 9.42 1.51 -9.91
C GLU A 201 9.24 1.00 -8.48
N VAL A 202 10.36 0.71 -7.82
CA VAL A 202 10.42 0.34 -6.40
C VAL A 202 11.27 1.38 -5.70
N ILE A 203 10.72 1.97 -4.63
CA ILE A 203 11.40 3.03 -3.88
C ILE A 203 11.65 2.54 -2.47
N PHE A 204 12.89 2.71 -2.01
CA PHE A 204 13.20 2.59 -0.59
C PHE A 204 12.97 3.92 0.12
N THR A 205 11.90 3.99 0.90
CA THR A 205 11.52 5.17 1.70
C THR A 205 12.38 5.30 2.94
N THR A 206 12.96 4.19 3.40
CA THR A 206 13.92 4.15 4.52
C THR A 206 14.92 3.05 4.23
N MET A 207 16.20 3.29 4.57
CA MET A 207 17.26 2.29 4.53
C MET A 207 18.20 2.52 5.69
N ILE A 208 18.27 1.57 6.62
CA ILE A 208 19.15 1.61 7.79
C ILE A 208 19.94 0.31 7.83
N ILE A 209 21.27 0.41 7.93
CA ILE A 209 22.17 -0.72 8.15
C ILE A 209 22.75 -0.60 9.56
N GLN A 210 22.65 -1.68 10.34
CA GLN A 210 23.14 -1.75 11.72
C GLN A 210 24.00 -3.00 11.90
#